data_AF-A0A966I8D9-F1
#
_entry.id   AF-A0A966I8D9-F1
#
_cell.length_a   1.000
_cell.length_b   1.000
_cell.length_c   1.000
_cell.angle_alpha   90.00
_cell.angle_beta   90.00
_cell.angle_gamma   90.00
#
_symmetry.space_group_name_H-M   'P 1'
#
loop_
_entity.id
_entity.type
_entity.pdbx_description
1 polymer ?
#
loop_
_entity_poly.entity_id
_entity_poly.type
_entity_poly.pdbx_seq_one_letter_code
_entity_poly.pdbx_strand_id
1 'polypeptide(L)'
;MQALRDGIPGIAYTPARATELVGKECGNGVVIAQDQSWETQYCHLKERSISVKVGDTVQVGDVLGKIRLSGRTQFPHVHISVRHNGTRIDPFAPSGRLTCNSSTDTLWDTAIEYDAGGLLSLRFFDHLPKIETLRFGLETAPLTNQSPAIVIATF
;
A
#
# COMPACT_ATOMS: atom_id res chain seq x y z
N MET A 1 -8.07 5.67 -19.12
CA MET A 1 -7.83 4.43 -18.36
C MET A 1 -7.13 3.41 -19.23
N GLN A 2 -5.93 2.94 -18.86
CA GLN A 2 -5.05 2.12 -19.72
C GLN A 2 -5.09 0.62 -19.40
N ALA A 3 -5.00 0.23 -18.13
CA ALA A 3 -4.95 -1.17 -17.72
C ALA A 3 -5.48 -1.36 -16.29
N LEU A 4 -6.11 -2.51 -15.99
CA LEU A 4 -6.57 -2.84 -14.64
C LEU A 4 -6.43 -4.32 -14.31
N ARG A 5 -6.52 -4.61 -13.00
CA ARG A 5 -6.72 -5.95 -12.46
C ARG A 5 -7.71 -5.86 -11.30
N ASP A 6 -8.73 -6.73 -11.28
CA ASP A 6 -9.76 -6.73 -10.22
C ASP A 6 -10.26 -8.13 -9.83
N GLY A 7 -9.35 -9.03 -9.46
CA GLY A 7 -9.67 -10.42 -9.11
C GLY A 7 -8.74 -11.06 -8.10
N ILE A 8 -7.88 -10.27 -7.45
CA ILE A 8 -6.96 -10.73 -6.42
C ILE A 8 -7.66 -10.60 -5.06
N PRO A 9 -7.84 -11.70 -4.30
CA PRO A 9 -8.42 -11.64 -2.97
C PRO A 9 -7.61 -10.72 -2.03
N GLY A 10 -8.32 -10.01 -1.15
CA GLY A 10 -7.68 -9.21 -0.10
C GLY A 10 -7.27 -10.07 1.09
N ILE A 11 -6.14 -10.76 0.97
CA ILE A 11 -5.55 -11.59 2.04
C ILE A 11 -4.15 -11.09 2.35
N ALA A 12 -3.83 -10.97 3.65
CA ALA A 12 -2.57 -10.39 4.08
C ALA A 12 -1.40 -11.25 3.58
N TYR A 13 -0.37 -10.56 3.08
CA TYR A 13 0.86 -11.18 2.64
C TYR A 13 1.58 -11.87 3.81
N THR A 14 2.09 -13.07 3.54
CA THR A 14 3.07 -13.77 4.38
C THR A 14 4.17 -14.36 3.49
N PRO A 15 5.37 -14.64 4.03
CA PRO A 15 6.43 -15.29 3.27
C PRO A 15 5.98 -16.60 2.59
N ALA A 16 5.10 -17.37 3.22
CA ALA A 16 4.55 -18.62 2.68
C ALA A 16 3.75 -18.43 1.38
N ARG A 17 3.21 -17.23 1.14
CA ARG A 17 2.38 -16.91 -0.05
C ARG A 17 3.14 -16.13 -1.12
N ALA A 18 4.45 -15.96 -0.97
CA ALA A 18 5.23 -15.10 -1.86
C ALA A 18 5.17 -15.54 -3.34
N THR A 19 5.15 -16.84 -3.60
CA THR A 19 5.10 -17.40 -4.95
C THR A 19 3.75 -17.17 -5.65
N GLU A 20 2.63 -17.09 -4.90
CA GLU A 20 1.30 -16.82 -5.44
C GLU A 20 1.17 -15.41 -6.05
N LEU A 21 2.04 -14.50 -5.61
CA LEU A 21 1.98 -13.07 -5.91
C LEU A 21 3.01 -12.61 -6.95
N VAL A 22 3.84 -13.51 -7.48
CA VAL A 22 4.82 -13.18 -8.53
C VAL A 22 4.07 -12.64 -9.76
N GLY A 23 4.42 -11.41 -10.18
CA GLY A 23 3.74 -10.67 -11.26
C GLY A 23 2.38 -10.05 -10.89
N LYS A 24 1.96 -10.22 -9.63
CA LYS A 24 0.69 -9.74 -9.06
C LYS A 24 0.92 -8.94 -7.77
N GLU A 25 2.11 -8.40 -7.57
CA GLU A 25 2.52 -7.72 -6.35
C GLU A 25 1.67 -6.48 -6.07
N CYS A 26 1.28 -5.75 -7.13
CA CYS A 26 0.34 -4.63 -7.05
C CYS A 26 -1.08 -5.05 -6.64
N GLY A 27 -1.43 -6.34 -6.67
CA GLY A 27 -2.78 -6.82 -6.40
C GLY A 27 -3.77 -6.31 -7.44
N ASN A 28 -4.96 -5.91 -6.97
CA ASN A 28 -5.92 -5.18 -7.77
C ASN A 28 -5.49 -3.73 -7.90
N GLY A 29 -5.62 -3.17 -9.09
CA GLY A 29 -5.13 -1.85 -9.36
C GLY A 29 -5.52 -1.34 -10.72
N VAL A 30 -5.25 -0.07 -10.94
CA VAL A 30 -5.54 0.66 -12.17
C VAL A 30 -4.31 1.43 -12.61
N VAL A 31 -4.12 1.56 -13.92
CA VAL A 31 -3.13 2.42 -14.56
C VAL A 31 -3.86 3.46 -15.39
N ILE A 32 -3.63 4.72 -15.07
CA ILE A 32 -4.16 5.88 -15.77
C ILE A 32 -3.03 6.46 -16.60
N ALA A 33 -3.13 6.33 -17.92
CA ALA A 33 -2.30 7.10 -18.85
C ALA A 33 -2.83 8.54 -18.95
N GLN A 34 -1.89 9.48 -18.99
CA GLN A 34 -2.11 10.91 -19.11
C GLN A 34 -1.31 11.43 -20.31
N ASP A 35 -1.49 12.71 -20.64
CA ASP A 35 -0.76 13.35 -21.72
C ASP A 35 0.76 13.32 -21.49
N GLN A 36 1.53 13.54 -22.55
CA GLN A 36 3.00 13.61 -22.49
C GLN A 36 3.65 12.36 -21.86
N SER A 37 3.05 11.18 -22.02
CA SER A 37 3.59 9.90 -21.53
C SER A 37 3.70 9.82 -20.01
N TRP A 38 2.84 10.53 -19.28
CA TRP A 38 2.67 10.35 -17.84
C TRP A 38 1.75 9.17 -17.56
N GLU A 39 2.07 8.41 -16.51
CA GLU A 39 1.24 7.31 -16.03
C GLU A 39 1.17 7.33 -14.51
N THR A 40 -0.04 7.17 -13.96
CA THR A 40 -0.27 6.99 -12.54
C THR A 40 -0.90 5.63 -12.28
N GLN A 41 -0.29 4.84 -11.40
CA GLN A 41 -0.76 3.51 -11.01
C GLN A 41 -1.20 3.51 -9.55
N TYR A 42 -2.39 2.96 -9.30
CA TYR A 42 -2.95 2.71 -7.97
C TYR A 42 -3.03 1.20 -7.73
N CYS A 43 -2.56 0.74 -6.58
CA CYS A 43 -2.46 -0.68 -6.22
C CYS A 43 -3.23 -1.01 -4.93
N HIS A 44 -3.33 -2.31 -4.63
CA HIS A 44 -3.89 -2.88 -3.40
C HIS A 44 -5.40 -2.65 -3.21
N LEU A 45 -6.13 -2.40 -4.29
CA LEU A 45 -7.57 -2.13 -4.25
C LEU A 45 -8.39 -3.36 -3.82
N LYS A 46 -9.60 -3.13 -3.34
CA LYS A 46 -10.58 -4.16 -2.99
C LYS A 46 -11.02 -4.88 -4.24
N GLU A 47 -11.00 -6.21 -4.18
CA GLU A 47 -11.55 -7.07 -5.23
C GLU A 47 -13.02 -6.72 -5.54
N ARG A 48 -13.35 -6.67 -6.83
CA ARG A 48 -14.67 -6.30 -7.37
C ARG A 48 -15.14 -4.91 -6.94
N SER A 49 -14.21 -3.99 -6.78
CA SER A 49 -14.54 -2.61 -6.42
C SER A 49 -14.15 -1.59 -7.48
N ILE A 50 -13.39 -1.98 -8.50
CA ILE A 50 -12.97 -1.05 -9.53
C ILE A 50 -14.18 -0.67 -10.39
N SER A 51 -14.50 0.62 -10.43
CA SER A 51 -15.69 1.19 -11.08
C SER A 51 -15.46 1.61 -12.53
N VAL A 52 -14.21 1.64 -12.97
CA VAL A 52 -13.80 2.04 -14.32
C VAL A 52 -13.39 0.84 -15.17
N LYS A 53 -13.40 1.01 -16.48
CA LYS A 53 -12.98 0.02 -17.48
C LYS A 53 -11.83 0.55 -18.33
N VAL A 54 -11.10 -0.36 -18.97
CA VAL A 54 -10.07 0.00 -19.95
C VAL A 54 -10.73 0.78 -21.09
N GLY A 55 -10.14 1.91 -21.47
CA GLY A 55 -10.68 2.83 -22.46
C GLY A 55 -11.48 4.01 -21.88
N ASP A 56 -11.93 3.93 -20.63
CA ASP A 56 -12.69 5.03 -20.01
C ASP A 56 -11.83 6.29 -19.86
N THR A 57 -12.41 7.44 -20.16
CA THR A 57 -11.86 8.74 -19.73
C THR A 57 -12.11 8.91 -18.24
N VAL A 58 -11.07 9.26 -17.50
CA VAL A 58 -11.12 9.47 -16.05
C VAL A 58 -10.81 10.93 -15.76
N GLN A 59 -11.58 11.56 -14.89
CA GLN A 59 -11.44 12.94 -14.46
C GLN A 59 -11.03 13.02 -12.99
N VAL A 60 -10.50 14.18 -12.60
CA VAL A 60 -10.20 14.46 -11.18
C VAL A 60 -11.49 14.37 -10.37
N GLY A 61 -11.46 13.59 -9.29
CA GLY A 61 -12.61 13.35 -8.43
C GLY A 61 -13.37 12.05 -8.73
N ASP A 62 -13.11 11.39 -9.87
CA ASP A 62 -13.73 10.11 -10.18
C ASP A 62 -13.33 9.02 -9.17
N VAL A 63 -14.32 8.26 -8.72
CA VAL A 63 -14.06 7.08 -7.90
C VAL A 63 -13.51 5.97 -8.80
N LEU A 64 -12.28 5.53 -8.51
CA LEU A 64 -11.62 4.43 -9.23
C LEU A 64 -11.94 3.06 -8.63
N GLY A 65 -12.12 3.01 -7.31
CA GLY A 65 -12.41 1.81 -6.55
C GLY A 65 -12.25 2.03 -5.04
N LYS A 66 -12.26 0.95 -4.27
CA LYS A 66 -12.13 1.00 -2.80
C LYS A 66 -10.79 0.45 -2.35
N ILE A 67 -10.22 1.01 -1.29
CA ILE A 67 -8.97 0.52 -0.69
C ILE A 67 -9.21 -0.81 0.03
N ARG A 68 -8.26 -1.75 -0.09
CA ARG A 68 -8.14 -2.91 0.78
C ARG A 68 -6.67 -3.36 0.83
N LEU A 69 -6.42 -4.67 0.79
CA LEU A 69 -5.13 -5.30 1.02
C LEU A 69 -4.82 -6.40 -0.01
N SER A 70 -5.19 -6.22 -1.28
CA SER A 70 -4.83 -7.22 -2.30
C SER A 70 -3.37 -7.10 -2.72
N GLY A 71 -2.73 -8.21 -3.12
CA GLY A 71 -1.33 -8.20 -3.56
C GLY A 71 -0.33 -8.33 -2.41
N ARG A 72 0.88 -7.78 -2.60
CA ARG A 72 1.99 -7.91 -1.64
C ARG A 72 1.91 -6.83 -0.55
N THR A 73 0.84 -6.90 0.24
CA THR A 73 0.53 -5.96 1.32
C THR A 73 0.02 -6.69 2.56
N GLN A 74 0.21 -6.11 3.74
CA GLN A 74 -0.11 -6.71 5.03
C GLN A 74 -1.25 -5.99 5.76
N PHE A 75 -1.55 -4.76 5.37
CA PHE A 75 -2.61 -3.94 5.95
C PHE A 75 -3.28 -3.08 4.87
N PRO A 76 -4.53 -2.65 5.06
CA PRO A 76 -5.22 -1.84 4.06
C PRO A 76 -4.53 -0.49 3.83
N HIS A 77 -4.08 -0.26 2.59
CA HIS A 77 -3.53 1.03 2.14
C HIS A 77 -3.63 1.13 0.62
N VAL A 78 -3.40 2.33 0.09
CA VAL A 78 -3.19 2.53 -1.35
C VAL A 78 -1.71 2.73 -1.60
N HIS A 79 -1.17 2.03 -2.59
CA HIS A 79 0.17 2.32 -3.12
C HIS A 79 0.01 3.08 -4.43
N ILE A 80 0.71 4.20 -4.56
CA ILE A 80 0.68 5.06 -5.74
C ILE A 80 2.06 5.01 -6.40
N SER A 81 2.09 4.93 -7.73
CA SER A 81 3.32 5.01 -8.51
C SER A 81 3.12 5.92 -9.70
N VAL A 82 3.94 6.96 -9.78
CA VAL A 82 3.98 7.87 -10.93
C VAL A 82 5.14 7.49 -11.85
N ARG A 83 4.91 7.51 -13.15
CA ARG A 83 5.93 7.33 -14.18
C ARG A 83 5.82 8.40 -15.24
N HIS A 84 6.96 8.76 -15.83
CA HIS A 84 7.05 9.62 -17.01
C HIS A 84 8.04 8.99 -17.98
N ASN A 85 7.61 8.76 -19.23
CA ASN A 85 8.41 8.08 -20.25
C ASN A 85 8.97 6.72 -19.78
N GLY A 86 8.17 5.97 -19.00
CA GLY A 86 8.54 4.67 -18.44
C GLY A 86 9.44 4.72 -17.19
N THR A 87 9.98 5.88 -16.83
CA THR A 87 10.80 6.06 -15.63
C THR A 87 9.93 6.37 -14.42
N ARG A 88 10.21 5.73 -13.27
CA ARG A 88 9.52 6.01 -12.01
C ARG A 88 9.92 7.39 -11.47
N ILE A 89 8.93 8.19 -11.11
CA ILE A 89 9.09 9.53 -10.56
C ILE A 89 8.60 9.53 -9.12
N ASP A 90 9.35 10.20 -8.24
CA ASP A 90 8.88 10.52 -6.89
C ASP A 90 7.93 11.73 -6.98
N PRO A 91 6.64 11.60 -6.65
CA PRO A 91 5.70 12.73 -6.72
C PRO A 91 5.99 13.83 -5.69
N PHE A 92 6.78 13.56 -4.65
CA PHE A 92 7.22 14.56 -3.68
C PHE A 92 8.53 15.26 -4.06
N ALA A 93 9.25 14.76 -5.08
CA ALA A 93 10.50 15.34 -5.57
C ALA A 93 10.74 14.94 -7.04
N PRO A 94 9.94 15.45 -8.00
CA PRO A 94 9.99 15.01 -9.39
C PRO A 94 11.32 15.35 -10.09
N SER A 95 12.05 16.39 -9.63
CA SER A 95 13.41 16.69 -10.12
C SER A 95 14.50 15.79 -9.52
N GLY A 96 14.16 14.90 -8.57
CA GLY A 96 15.11 14.07 -7.84
C GLY A 96 15.93 14.84 -6.80
N ARG A 97 15.62 16.13 -6.56
CA ARG A 97 16.27 16.95 -5.53
C ARG A 97 15.39 17.00 -4.29
N LEU A 98 15.84 16.35 -3.23
CA LEU A 98 15.24 16.46 -1.90
C LEU A 98 16.05 17.48 -1.09
N THR A 99 15.48 18.66 -0.85
CA THR A 99 16.02 19.61 0.12
C THR A 99 15.20 19.55 1.40
N CYS A 100 15.87 19.56 2.55
CA CYS A 100 15.18 19.69 3.83
C CYS A 100 14.44 21.04 3.88
N ASN A 101 13.22 21.05 4.42
CA ASN A 101 12.41 22.23 4.75
C ASN A 101 11.99 23.16 3.59
N SER A 102 12.09 22.77 2.31
CA SER A 102 11.83 23.74 1.23
C SER A 102 11.55 23.18 -0.17
N SER A 103 11.03 21.96 -0.32
CA SER A 103 10.58 21.53 -1.65
C SER A 103 9.16 22.04 -1.92
N THR A 104 9.02 23.09 -2.74
CA THR A 104 7.78 23.36 -3.49
C THR A 104 7.71 22.55 -4.78
N ASP A 105 8.75 21.78 -5.09
CA ASP A 105 8.84 20.93 -6.27
C ASP A 105 8.14 19.60 -5.97
N THR A 106 6.84 19.57 -6.25
CA THR A 106 5.99 18.39 -6.06
C THR A 106 4.95 18.31 -7.19
N LEU A 107 4.46 17.10 -7.46
CA LEU A 107 3.35 16.85 -8.38
C LEU A 107 1.97 16.97 -7.72
N TRP A 108 1.91 17.30 -6.42
CA TRP A 108 0.66 17.43 -5.69
C TRP A 108 0.10 18.86 -5.77
N ASP A 109 -1.11 19.00 -6.31
CA ASP A 109 -1.84 20.27 -6.31
C ASP A 109 -2.28 20.68 -4.89
N THR A 110 -2.65 19.70 -4.07
CA THR A 110 -2.90 19.87 -2.63
C THR A 110 -1.81 19.19 -1.84
N ALA A 111 -1.14 19.92 -0.96
CA ALA A 111 -0.11 19.35 -0.09
C ALA A 111 -0.70 18.21 0.76
N ILE A 112 -0.04 17.06 0.74
CA ILE A 112 -0.35 15.94 1.63
C ILE A 112 0.44 16.14 2.91
N GLU A 113 -0.25 16.45 4.01
CA GLU A 113 0.38 16.53 5.32
C GLU A 113 0.89 15.15 5.75
N TYR A 114 2.10 15.11 6.30
CA TYR A 114 2.70 13.88 6.80
C TYR A 114 2.42 13.74 8.30
N ASP A 115 1.63 12.73 8.66
CA ASP A 115 1.53 12.27 10.04
C ASP A 115 2.62 11.24 10.33
N ALA A 116 3.45 11.53 11.33
CA ALA A 116 4.56 10.69 11.74
C ALA A 116 4.08 9.41 12.46
N GLY A 117 3.64 8.45 11.66
CA GLY A 117 3.29 7.09 12.10
C GLY A 117 1.95 6.99 12.84
N GLY A 118 1.58 5.74 13.15
CA GLY A 118 0.36 5.41 13.86
C GLY A 118 0.39 3.97 14.37
N LEU A 119 -0.52 3.64 15.29
CA LEU A 119 -0.68 2.28 15.81
C LEU A 119 -1.44 1.44 14.78
N LEU A 120 -0.77 0.49 14.11
CA LEU A 120 -1.40 -0.43 13.16
C LEU A 120 -1.94 -1.67 13.88
N SER A 121 -1.28 -2.11 14.95
CA SER A 121 -1.74 -3.22 15.79
C SER A 121 -1.22 -3.14 17.22
N LEU A 122 -2.00 -3.67 18.16
CA LEU A 122 -1.62 -3.88 19.55
C LEU A 122 -1.86 -5.35 19.92
N ARG A 123 -0.86 -5.98 20.52
CA ARG A 123 -0.89 -7.40 20.88
C ARG A 123 -0.23 -7.65 22.23
N PHE A 124 -0.59 -8.79 22.82
CA PHE A 124 -0.02 -9.28 24.06
C PHE A 124 0.77 -10.57 23.82
N PHE A 125 1.90 -10.71 24.50
CA PHE A 125 2.80 -11.85 24.44
C PHE A 125 3.26 -12.23 25.85
N ASP A 126 3.61 -13.49 26.06
CA ASP A 126 4.22 -13.97 27.31
C ASP A 126 5.76 -13.89 27.32
N HIS A 127 6.35 -13.41 26.22
CA HIS A 127 7.78 -13.20 26.01
C HIS A 127 8.01 -12.04 25.03
N LEU A 128 9.26 -11.64 24.84
CA LEU A 128 9.62 -10.59 23.88
C LEU A 128 9.45 -11.11 22.44
N PRO A 129 8.52 -10.57 21.63
CA PRO A 129 8.31 -11.06 20.27
C PRO A 129 9.43 -10.63 19.34
N LYS A 130 9.70 -11.46 18.32
CA LYS A 130 10.56 -11.06 17.19
C LYS A 130 9.87 -10.03 16.31
N ILE A 131 10.64 -9.18 15.62
CA ILE A 131 10.08 -8.17 14.70
C ILE A 131 9.25 -8.80 13.57
N GLU A 132 9.60 -10.00 13.14
CA GLU A 132 8.85 -10.76 12.13
C GLU A 132 7.47 -11.18 12.66
N THR A 133 7.39 -11.60 13.93
CA THR A 133 6.12 -11.89 14.61
C THR A 133 5.23 -10.66 14.64
N LEU A 134 5.79 -9.49 14.95
CA LEU A 134 5.05 -8.22 14.97
C LEU A 134 4.56 -7.83 13.57
N ARG A 135 5.42 -7.95 12.55
CA ARG A 135 5.08 -7.60 11.16
C ARG A 135 4.03 -8.52 10.56
N PHE A 136 4.15 -9.84 10.74
CA PHE A 136 3.34 -10.83 10.06
C PHE A 136 2.20 -11.42 10.93
N GLY A 137 2.19 -11.12 12.23
CA GLY A 137 1.14 -11.57 13.15
C GLY A 137 1.04 -13.09 13.33
N LEU A 138 2.17 -13.80 13.16
CA LEU A 138 2.22 -15.27 13.04
C LEU A 138 2.10 -16.02 14.38
N GLU A 139 2.19 -15.31 15.50
CA GLU A 139 2.18 -15.91 16.83
C GLU A 139 0.91 -15.55 17.60
N THR A 140 0.32 -16.56 18.24
CA THR A 140 -0.97 -16.48 18.93
C THR A 140 -0.96 -17.23 20.27
N ALA A 141 0.23 -17.46 20.84
CA ALA A 141 0.35 -18.17 22.12
C ALA A 141 -0.55 -17.50 23.18
N PRO A 142 -1.47 -18.24 23.81
CA PRO A 142 -2.41 -17.65 24.76
C PRO A 142 -1.69 -17.26 26.04
N LEU A 143 -2.01 -16.07 26.56
CA LEU A 143 -1.61 -15.68 27.90
C LEU A 143 -2.30 -16.57 28.95
N THR A 144 -1.53 -17.02 29.94
CA THR A 144 -2.05 -17.80 31.07
C THR A 144 -1.58 -17.20 32.39
N ASN A 145 -2.13 -17.69 33.50
CA ASN A 145 -1.65 -17.33 34.84
C ASN A 145 -0.25 -17.91 35.17
N GLN A 146 0.31 -18.73 34.28
CA GLN A 146 1.67 -19.27 34.37
C GLN A 146 2.66 -18.55 33.46
N SER A 147 2.19 -17.58 32.65
CA SER A 147 3.05 -16.81 31.76
C SER A 147 4.10 -16.04 32.57
N PRO A 148 5.40 -16.14 32.23
CA PRO A 148 6.48 -15.55 33.03
C PRO A 148 6.48 -14.00 32.97
N ALA A 149 5.86 -13.42 31.94
CA ALA A 149 5.68 -12.00 31.78
C ALA A 149 4.40 -11.68 30.98
N ILE A 150 3.99 -10.41 31.00
CA ILE A 150 3.06 -9.85 30.02
C ILE A 150 3.82 -8.77 29.27
N VAL A 151 3.99 -8.97 27.96
CA VAL A 151 4.62 -8.02 27.05
C VAL A 151 3.54 -7.45 26.15
N ILE A 152 3.41 -6.13 26.16
CA ILE A 152 2.55 -5.39 25.23
C ILE A 152 3.45 -4.88 24.11
N ALA A 153 3.13 -5.24 22.88
CA ALA A 153 3.87 -4.78 21.72
C ALA A 153 2.95 -4.18 20.67
N THR A 154 3.48 -3.16 19.99
CA THR A 154 2.79 -2.38 18.99
C THR A 154 3.58 -2.40 17.68
N PHE A 155 2.87 -2.42 16.56
CA PHE A 155 3.41 -2.23 15.22
C PHE A 155 2.56 -1.20 14.48
#